data_AF-A0A498H614-F1
#
_entry.id   AF-A0A498H614-F1
#
_cell.length_a   1.000
_cell.length_b   1.000
_cell.length_c   1.000
_cell.angle_alpha   90.00
_cell.angle_beta   90.00
_cell.angle_gamma   90.00
#
_symmetry.space_group_name_H-M   'P 1'
#
loop_
_entity.id
_entity.type
_entity.pdbx_description
1 polymer ?
#
loop_
_entity_poly.entity_id
_entity_poly.type
_entity_poly.pdbx_seq_one_letter_code
_entity_poly.pdbx_strand_id
1 'polypeptide(L)'
;MDPHYRSRLIAVVIAMIAICSAFSVSPVAGFRLENRDGNGTGATLAEALVMQESTKIEEAFLENVTVYIDSRSDKFEPYKNSSLEGFVNGVYSLEEDAIYLRSDLNPERADETLVQQVGFRVYHRKGLAKSDLLASLTPASGSYLDRICTLPGEVTGATVFANAFMLYYTSPELLESENPELYAYIDLLVETGGDAAVVDDLYRTSEPA
;
A
#
# COMPACT_ATOMS: atom_id res chain seq x y z
N MET A 1 54.01 -8.45 13.06
CA MET A 1 52.66 -7.97 12.72
C MET A 1 52.48 -6.62 13.37
N ASP A 2 52.29 -5.56 12.59
CA ASP A 2 52.26 -4.18 13.06
C ASP A 2 50.96 -3.90 13.87
N PRO A 3 51.05 -3.49 15.14
CA PRO A 3 49.87 -3.24 15.98
C PRO A 3 48.95 -2.13 15.44
N HIS A 4 49.46 -1.23 14.60
CA HIS A 4 48.67 -0.17 13.97
C HIS A 4 47.68 -0.69 12.91
N TYR A 5 47.94 -1.88 12.35
CA TYR A 5 47.08 -2.48 11.33
C TYR A 5 45.75 -3.01 11.93
N ARG A 6 45.82 -3.57 13.15
CA ARG A 6 44.64 -4.07 13.87
C ARG A 6 43.71 -2.95 14.33
N SER A 7 44.28 -1.83 14.77
CA SER A 7 43.50 -0.66 15.20
C SER A 7 42.76 0.02 14.04
N ARG A 8 43.39 0.09 12.86
CA ARG A 8 42.76 0.65 11.66
C ARG A 8 41.63 -0.24 11.13
N LEU A 9 41.82 -1.56 11.15
CA LEU A 9 40.80 -2.51 10.71
C LEU A 9 39.54 -2.42 11.60
N ILE A 10 39.72 -2.35 12.92
CA ILE A 10 38.60 -2.23 13.86
C ILE A 10 37.85 -0.91 13.66
N ALA A 11 38.56 0.20 13.47
CA ALA A 11 37.94 1.49 13.19
C ALA A 11 37.13 1.49 11.88
N VAL A 12 37.63 0.83 10.83
CA VAL A 12 36.92 0.69 9.56
C VAL A 12 35.67 -0.17 9.70
N VAL A 13 35.73 -1.28 10.44
CA VAL A 13 34.57 -2.15 10.68
C VAL A 13 33.50 -1.40 11.48
N ILE A 14 33.87 -0.66 12.53
CA ILE A 14 32.92 0.16 13.32
C ILE A 14 32.31 1.27 12.46
N ALA A 15 33.12 1.96 11.65
CA ALA A 15 32.62 2.99 10.73
C ALA A 15 31.67 2.40 9.69
N MET A 16 31.98 1.22 9.14
CA MET A 16 31.13 0.54 8.17
C MET A 16 29.80 0.08 8.81
N ILE A 17 29.83 -0.44 10.04
CA ILE A 17 28.61 -0.79 10.79
C ILE A 17 27.78 0.47 11.09
N ALA A 18 28.40 1.57 11.53
CA ALA A 18 27.69 2.82 11.80
C ALA A 18 27.07 3.42 10.52
N ILE A 19 27.77 3.33 9.40
CA ILE A 19 27.27 3.71 8.07
C ILE A 19 26.09 2.83 7.69
N CYS A 20 26.21 1.50 7.76
CA CYS A 20 25.10 0.59 7.45
C CYS A 20 23.89 0.80 8.38
N SER A 21 24.12 1.15 9.66
CA SER A 21 23.05 1.43 10.63
C SER A 21 22.33 2.75 10.35
N ALA A 22 23.05 3.76 9.84
CA ALA A 22 22.46 5.03 9.43
C ALA A 22 21.71 4.93 8.08
N PHE A 23 22.06 3.94 7.26
CA PHE A 23 21.38 3.62 5.99
C PHE A 23 20.29 2.55 6.11
N SER A 24 20.02 2.02 7.32
CA SER A 24 18.85 1.15 7.57
C SER A 24 17.51 1.90 7.54
N VAL A 25 17.53 3.23 7.45
CA VAL A 25 16.38 4.00 6.98
C VAL A 25 16.56 4.13 5.47
N SER A 26 16.15 3.10 4.73
CA SER A 26 16.19 3.15 3.26
C SER A 26 15.38 4.36 2.81
N PRO A 27 15.98 5.38 2.17
CA PRO A 27 15.23 6.45 1.55
C PRO A 27 14.75 5.92 0.20
N VAL A 28 13.83 4.96 0.22
CA VAL A 28 12.88 4.86 -0.89
C VAL A 28 12.02 6.11 -0.73
N ALA A 29 12.23 7.06 -1.63
CA ALA A 29 11.72 8.42 -1.49
C ALA A 29 10.22 8.41 -1.15
N GLY A 30 9.84 9.24 -0.18
CA GLY A 30 8.45 9.48 0.18
C GLY A 30 7.99 8.87 1.50
N PHE A 31 8.29 7.61 1.85
CA PHE A 31 7.67 6.96 3.01
C PHE A 31 8.65 6.44 4.07
N ARG A 32 8.14 6.19 5.27
CA ARG A 32 8.89 5.61 6.38
C ARG A 32 8.38 4.20 6.65
N LEU A 33 9.29 3.25 6.87
CA LEU A 33 8.95 1.90 7.30
C LEU A 33 9.46 1.66 8.73
N GLU A 34 8.57 1.23 9.62
CA GLU A 34 8.89 0.86 11.00
C GLU A 34 8.44 -0.56 11.29
N ASN A 35 9.40 -1.47 11.47
CA ASN A 35 9.13 -2.84 11.90
C ASN A 35 9.09 -2.92 13.44
N ARG A 36 7.90 -3.16 14.00
CA ARG A 36 7.64 -3.27 15.44
C ARG A 36 7.40 -4.71 15.90
N ASP A 37 7.12 -5.62 14.97
CA ASP A 37 6.98 -7.05 15.23
C ASP A 37 8.34 -7.75 15.47
N GLY A 38 9.45 -7.10 15.09
CA GLY A 38 10.81 -7.56 15.35
C GLY A 38 11.39 -8.42 14.22
N ASN A 39 12.32 -9.32 14.55
CA ASN A 39 13.11 -10.06 13.56
C ASN A 39 12.61 -11.49 13.28
N GLY A 40 11.33 -11.76 13.53
CA GLY A 40 10.70 -13.03 13.16
C GLY A 40 10.65 -13.23 11.65
N THR A 41 10.50 -14.48 11.20
CA THR A 41 10.42 -14.80 9.77
C THR A 41 9.28 -14.06 9.05
N GLY A 42 8.10 -13.99 9.66
CA GLY A 42 6.96 -13.26 9.09
C GLY A 42 7.22 -11.77 8.95
N ALA A 43 7.72 -11.13 10.02
CA ALA A 43 8.05 -9.70 10.00
C ALA A 43 9.15 -9.36 8.98
N THR A 44 10.19 -10.20 8.89
CA THR A 44 11.28 -10.03 7.91
C THR A 44 10.78 -10.18 6.48
N LEU A 45 9.89 -11.14 6.21
CA LEU A 45 9.28 -11.32 4.89
C LEU A 45 8.40 -10.11 4.53
N ALA A 46 7.53 -9.68 5.44
CA ALA A 46 6.67 -8.52 5.24
C ALA A 46 7.49 -7.25 4.96
N GLU A 47 8.57 -7.02 5.72
CA GLU A 47 9.48 -5.89 5.52
C GLU A 47 10.11 -5.90 4.13
N ALA A 48 10.62 -7.05 3.69
CA ALA A 48 11.22 -7.20 2.37
C ALA A 48 10.20 -6.95 1.23
N LEU A 49 8.99 -7.50 1.36
CA LEU A 49 7.92 -7.33 0.37
C LEU A 49 7.44 -5.87 0.31
N VAL A 50 7.25 -5.22 1.45
CA VAL A 50 6.87 -3.79 1.52
C VAL A 50 7.93 -2.92 0.87
N MET A 51 9.20 -3.15 1.18
CA MET A 51 10.30 -2.42 0.55
C MET A 51 10.33 -2.62 -0.96
N GLN A 52 10.19 -3.86 -1.42
CA GLN A 52 10.19 -4.16 -2.86
C GLN A 52 9.01 -3.49 -3.56
N GLU A 53 7.79 -3.66 -3.03
CA GLU A 53 6.57 -3.17 -3.66
C GLU A 53 6.52 -1.64 -3.69
N SER A 54 7.03 -0.99 -2.65
CA SER A 54 7.09 0.47 -2.59
C SER A 54 7.86 1.12 -3.74
N THR A 55 8.80 0.40 -4.38
CA THR A 55 9.54 0.91 -5.55
C THR A 55 8.72 0.93 -6.84
N LYS A 56 7.56 0.28 -6.86
CA LYS A 56 6.66 0.20 -8.02
C LYS A 56 5.52 1.21 -7.95
N ILE A 57 5.16 1.64 -6.75
CA ILE A 57 4.08 2.59 -6.51
C ILE A 57 4.60 4.00 -6.79
N GLU A 58 3.78 4.84 -7.42
CA GLU A 58 4.14 6.24 -7.65
C GLU A 58 4.47 6.96 -6.34
N GLU A 59 5.59 7.68 -6.32
CA GLU A 59 6.12 8.35 -5.11
C GLU A 59 5.08 9.27 -4.45
N ALA A 60 4.29 9.98 -5.27
CA ALA A 60 3.24 10.89 -4.79
C ALA A 60 2.16 10.18 -3.93
N PHE A 61 1.95 8.88 -4.12
CA PHE A 61 0.99 8.10 -3.33
C PHE A 61 1.58 7.57 -2.01
N LEU A 62 2.91 7.53 -1.91
CA LEU A 62 3.64 7.15 -0.70
C LEU A 62 4.20 8.34 0.06
N GLU A 63 4.10 9.55 -0.49
CA GLU A 63 4.72 10.73 0.12
C GLU A 63 4.22 11.01 1.54
N ASN A 64 5.15 11.09 2.48
CA ASN A 64 4.99 11.34 3.91
C ASN A 64 4.15 10.31 4.68
N VAL A 65 3.85 9.13 4.11
CA VAL A 65 3.16 8.06 4.84
C VAL A 65 4.15 7.31 5.74
N THR A 66 3.71 6.88 6.92
CA THR A 66 4.45 5.88 7.70
C THR A 66 3.76 4.53 7.61
N VAL A 67 4.52 3.51 7.25
CA VAL A 67 4.11 2.11 7.20
C VAL A 67 4.67 1.40 8.41
N TYR A 68 3.79 0.81 9.21
CA TYR A 68 4.11 0.02 10.39
C TYR A 68 3.89 -1.45 10.09
N ILE A 69 4.88 -2.29 10.40
CA ILE A 69 4.68 -3.74 10.57
C ILE A 69 4.49 -3.96 12.07
N ASP A 70 3.23 -4.04 12.49
CA ASP A 70 2.81 -4.02 13.89
C ASP A 70 1.52 -4.81 14.07
N SER A 71 1.64 -6.14 14.12
CA SER A 71 0.53 -7.07 14.31
C SER A 71 -0.24 -6.88 15.62
N ARG A 72 0.32 -6.16 16.59
CA ARG A 72 -0.31 -5.92 17.90
C ARG A 72 -0.90 -4.51 18.03
N SER A 73 -0.90 -3.74 16.95
CA SER A 73 -1.45 -2.39 16.91
C SER A 73 -2.93 -2.37 17.32
N ASP A 74 -3.31 -1.31 18.05
CA ASP A 74 -4.69 -1.08 18.47
C ASP A 74 -5.64 -0.81 17.30
N LYS A 75 -5.10 -0.44 16.12
CA LYS A 75 -5.85 -0.26 14.88
C LYS A 75 -6.56 -1.52 14.41
N PHE A 76 -6.12 -2.69 14.88
CA PHE A 76 -6.78 -3.97 14.58
C PHE A 76 -7.88 -4.35 15.59
N GLU A 77 -7.99 -3.67 16.73
CA GLU A 77 -9.00 -3.95 17.76
C GLU A 77 -10.45 -3.92 17.24
N PRO A 78 -10.86 -2.98 16.37
CA PRO A 78 -12.23 -2.96 15.84
C PRO A 78 -12.64 -4.22 15.08
N TYR A 79 -11.65 -4.97 14.57
CA TYR A 79 -11.86 -6.20 13.81
C TYR A 79 -11.79 -7.44 14.68
N LYS A 80 -11.32 -7.35 15.93
CA LYS A 80 -11.30 -8.49 16.85
C LYS A 80 -12.71 -8.93 17.20
N ASN A 81 -12.94 -10.24 17.19
CA ASN A 81 -14.23 -10.89 17.37
C ASN A 81 -15.29 -10.52 16.31
N SER A 82 -14.88 -9.93 15.19
CA SER A 82 -15.75 -9.71 14.03
C SER A 82 -15.57 -10.84 13.01
N SER A 83 -16.48 -10.93 12.03
CA SER A 83 -16.31 -11.83 10.88
C SER A 83 -15.07 -11.52 10.04
N LEU A 84 -14.39 -10.40 10.30
CA LEU A 84 -13.22 -9.88 9.57
C LEU A 84 -11.88 -10.15 10.27
N GLU A 85 -11.85 -10.66 11.51
CA GLU A 85 -10.63 -10.76 12.33
C GLU A 85 -9.47 -11.54 11.65
N GLY A 86 -9.81 -12.56 10.85
CA GLY A 86 -8.86 -13.38 10.09
C GLY A 86 -8.62 -12.94 8.64
N PHE A 87 -9.24 -11.83 8.21
CA PHE A 87 -9.15 -11.32 6.83
C PHE A 87 -8.46 -9.96 6.73
N VAL A 88 -8.39 -9.21 7.83
CA VAL A 88 -7.76 -7.88 7.87
C VAL A 88 -6.26 -8.04 8.09
N ASN A 89 -5.49 -8.02 6.99
CA ASN A 89 -4.03 -8.03 7.01
C ASN A 89 -3.41 -6.63 7.16
N GLY A 90 -4.20 -5.57 6.91
CA GLY A 90 -3.73 -4.20 7.02
C GLY A 90 -4.85 -3.18 7.18
N VAL A 91 -4.49 -2.02 7.72
CA VAL A 91 -5.38 -0.89 7.99
C VAL A 91 -4.69 0.42 7.65
N TYR A 92 -5.32 1.23 6.81
CA TYR A 92 -4.99 2.65 6.69
C TYR A 92 -5.70 3.45 7.79
N SER A 93 -4.93 4.20 8.58
CA SER A 93 -5.41 5.13 9.60
C SER A 93 -5.48 6.55 9.02
N LEU A 94 -6.69 7.06 8.81
CA LEU A 94 -6.90 8.42 8.32
C LEU A 94 -6.41 9.49 9.30
N GLU A 95 -6.54 9.24 10.60
CA GLU A 95 -6.13 10.19 11.66
C GLU A 95 -4.62 10.43 11.67
N GLU A 96 -3.84 9.37 11.44
CA GLU A 96 -2.38 9.41 11.50
C GLU A 96 -1.71 9.54 10.13
N ASP A 97 -2.50 9.44 9.04
CA ASP A 97 -2.01 9.21 7.69
C ASP A 97 -0.93 8.11 7.65
N ALA A 98 -1.26 6.96 8.23
CA ALA A 98 -0.35 5.84 8.43
C ALA A 98 -0.98 4.51 8.02
N ILE A 99 -0.15 3.55 7.62
CA ILE A 99 -0.55 2.21 7.21
C ILE A 99 -0.01 1.22 8.22
N TYR A 100 -0.86 0.31 8.71
CA TYR A 100 -0.47 -0.77 9.61
C TYR A 100 -0.66 -2.10 8.89
N LEU A 101 0.35 -2.95 8.94
CA LEU A 101 0.36 -4.28 8.34
C LEU A 101 0.61 -5.33 9.42
N ARG A 102 -0.05 -6.46 9.27
CA ARG A 102 0.13 -7.64 10.12
C ARG A 102 1.15 -8.58 9.50
N SER A 103 2.21 -8.91 10.24
CA SER A 103 3.15 -9.95 9.83
C SER A 103 2.82 -11.34 10.38
N ASP A 104 1.89 -11.41 11.33
CA ASP A 104 1.39 -12.65 11.94
C ASP A 104 0.28 -13.33 11.13
N LEU A 105 -0.23 -12.67 10.08
CA LEU A 105 -1.32 -13.16 9.24
C LEU A 105 -0.97 -12.95 7.77
N ASN A 106 -0.76 -14.07 7.05
CA ASN A 106 -0.39 -14.11 5.62
C ASN A 106 0.73 -13.10 5.22
N PRO A 107 1.90 -13.11 5.88
CA PRO A 107 2.98 -12.17 5.59
C PRO A 107 3.49 -12.23 4.14
N GLU A 108 3.25 -13.33 3.44
CA GLU A 108 3.54 -13.49 2.00
C GLU A 108 2.66 -12.62 1.08
N ARG A 109 1.62 -11.96 1.62
CA ARG A 109 0.75 -11.02 0.89
C ARG A 109 0.94 -9.56 1.34
N ALA A 110 2.05 -9.26 2.02
CA ALA A 110 2.31 -7.93 2.56
C ALA A 110 2.46 -6.86 1.46
N ASP A 111 2.91 -7.24 0.27
CA ASP A 111 2.95 -6.43 -0.94
C ASP A 111 1.54 -6.03 -1.40
N GLU A 112 0.66 -7.00 -1.67
CA GLU A 112 -0.74 -6.74 -2.06
C GLU A 112 -1.46 -5.91 -1.00
N THR A 113 -1.22 -6.23 0.28
CA THR A 113 -1.84 -5.52 1.41
C THR A 113 -1.35 -4.07 1.46
N LEU A 114 -0.05 -3.80 1.25
CA LEU A 114 0.48 -2.45 1.17
C LEU A 114 -0.25 -1.64 0.09
N VAL A 115 -0.30 -2.16 -1.15
CA VAL A 115 -0.92 -1.44 -2.27
C VAL A 115 -2.39 -1.17 -2.00
N GLN A 116 -3.11 -2.13 -1.43
CA GLN A 116 -4.51 -1.95 -1.04
C GLN A 116 -4.68 -0.81 -0.02
N GLN A 117 -3.83 -0.75 1.01
CA GLN A 117 -3.90 0.33 2.01
C GLN A 117 -3.47 1.69 1.45
N VAL A 118 -2.53 1.72 0.50
CA VAL A 118 -2.22 2.93 -0.28
C VAL A 118 -3.43 3.35 -1.11
N GLY A 119 -4.18 2.42 -1.69
CA GLY A 119 -5.45 2.71 -2.38
C GLY A 119 -6.46 3.41 -1.48
N PHE A 120 -6.65 2.93 -0.24
CA PHE A 120 -7.49 3.64 0.75
C PHE A 120 -6.99 5.05 1.03
N ARG A 121 -5.68 5.22 1.22
CA ARG A 121 -5.06 6.54 1.40
C ARG A 121 -5.33 7.48 0.23
N VAL A 122 -5.07 7.01 -1.00
CA VAL A 122 -5.27 7.79 -2.23
C VAL A 122 -6.73 8.21 -2.36
N TYR A 123 -7.67 7.29 -2.12
CA TYR A 123 -9.10 7.57 -2.14
C TYR A 123 -9.48 8.77 -1.26
N HIS A 124 -8.99 8.78 -0.02
CA HIS A 124 -9.27 9.86 0.92
C HIS A 124 -8.52 11.15 0.58
N ARG A 125 -7.20 11.07 0.29
CA ARG A 125 -6.37 12.25 0.06
C ARG A 125 -6.67 12.97 -1.25
N LYS A 126 -7.08 12.25 -2.29
CA LYS A 126 -7.47 12.83 -3.58
C LYS A 126 -8.94 13.23 -3.65
N GLY A 127 -9.69 13.05 -2.55
CA GLY A 127 -11.09 13.46 -2.45
C GLY A 127 -12.02 12.63 -3.33
N LEU A 128 -11.65 11.39 -3.67
CA LEU A 128 -12.40 10.52 -4.59
C LEU A 128 -13.80 10.16 -4.06
N ALA A 129 -14.02 10.27 -2.75
CA ALA A 129 -15.35 10.16 -2.15
C ALA A 129 -16.38 11.17 -2.67
N LYS A 130 -15.93 12.24 -3.35
CA LYS A 130 -16.79 13.26 -3.95
C LYS A 130 -17.01 13.06 -5.46
N SER A 131 -16.37 12.06 -6.07
CA SER A 131 -16.51 11.77 -7.50
C SER A 131 -17.78 10.96 -7.73
N ASP A 132 -18.78 11.59 -8.35
CA ASP A 132 -19.99 10.91 -8.83
C ASP A 132 -19.65 9.94 -9.96
N LEU A 133 -18.61 10.24 -10.75
CA LEU A 133 -18.15 9.39 -11.84
C LEU A 133 -17.61 8.08 -11.28
N LEU A 134 -16.63 8.13 -10.37
CA LEU A 134 -16.08 6.94 -9.73
C LEU A 134 -17.15 6.17 -8.96
N ALA A 135 -18.10 6.86 -8.31
CA ALA A 135 -19.21 6.20 -7.62
C ALA A 135 -20.12 5.40 -8.57
N SER A 136 -20.17 5.76 -9.85
CA SER A 136 -20.91 5.01 -10.88
C SER A 136 -20.15 3.81 -11.44
N LEU A 137 -18.83 3.75 -11.24
CA LEU A 137 -17.98 2.65 -11.71
C LEU A 137 -18.05 1.47 -10.72
N THR A 138 -19.00 0.57 -10.94
CA THR A 138 -19.17 -0.62 -10.11
C THR A 138 -18.40 -1.82 -10.65
N PRO A 139 -17.86 -2.71 -9.80
CA PRO A 139 -17.27 -3.95 -10.25
C PRO A 139 -18.23 -4.77 -11.12
N ALA A 140 -17.73 -5.32 -12.23
CA ALA A 140 -18.49 -6.21 -13.08
C ALA A 140 -18.90 -7.46 -12.28
N SER A 141 -20.20 -7.78 -12.28
CA SER A 141 -20.75 -8.93 -11.55
C SER A 141 -20.01 -10.22 -11.90
N GLY A 142 -19.52 -10.93 -10.89
CA GLY A 142 -18.81 -12.21 -11.03
C GLY A 142 -17.32 -12.09 -11.37
N SER A 143 -16.81 -10.88 -11.62
CA SER A 143 -15.38 -10.59 -11.78
C SER A 143 -14.59 -10.93 -10.51
N TYR A 144 -13.27 -11.03 -10.62
CA TYR A 144 -12.41 -11.19 -9.46
C TYR A 144 -12.55 -10.02 -8.48
N LEU A 145 -12.61 -8.78 -9.01
CA LEU A 145 -12.79 -7.58 -8.21
C LEU A 145 -14.10 -7.62 -7.39
N ASP A 146 -15.20 -8.02 -8.01
CA ASP A 146 -16.50 -8.19 -7.34
C ASP A 146 -16.40 -9.20 -6.18
N ARG A 147 -15.71 -10.32 -6.38
CA ARG A 147 -15.54 -11.36 -5.35
C ARG A 147 -14.70 -10.88 -4.17
N ILE A 148 -13.61 -10.16 -4.40
CA ILE A 148 -12.74 -9.67 -3.31
C ILE A 148 -13.37 -8.49 -2.57
N CYS A 149 -14.26 -7.73 -3.22
CA CYS A 149 -15.04 -6.68 -2.55
C CYS A 149 -16.19 -7.26 -1.69
N THR A 150 -16.74 -8.42 -2.07
CA THR A 150 -17.89 -9.06 -1.40
C THR A 150 -17.50 -9.91 -0.16
N LEU A 151 -16.21 -10.00 0.18
CA LEU A 151 -15.73 -10.61 1.43
C LEU A 151 -16.31 -9.87 2.66
N PRO A 152 -16.49 -10.52 3.82
CA PRO A 152 -17.54 -10.17 4.79
C PRO A 152 -17.43 -8.74 5.34
N GLY A 153 -18.15 -7.79 4.73
CA GLY A 153 -18.16 -6.38 5.08
C GLY A 153 -19.08 -5.59 4.17
N GLU A 154 -19.18 -4.28 4.38
CA GLU A 154 -19.92 -3.38 3.50
C GLU A 154 -19.06 -3.02 2.28
N VAL A 155 -19.62 -3.23 1.07
CA VAL A 155 -18.99 -2.77 -0.18
C VAL A 155 -19.13 -1.26 -0.24
N THR A 156 -18.06 -0.54 0.10
CA THR A 156 -18.00 0.92 -0.02
C THR A 156 -17.22 1.33 -1.27
N GLY A 157 -17.43 2.55 -1.76
CA GLY A 157 -16.63 3.10 -2.86
C GLY A 157 -15.12 3.11 -2.55
N ALA A 158 -14.75 3.32 -1.28
CA ALA A 158 -13.36 3.22 -0.82
C ALA A 158 -12.82 1.78 -0.96
N THR A 159 -13.60 0.78 -0.56
CA THR A 159 -13.23 -0.65 -0.67
C THR A 159 -13.08 -1.06 -2.13
N VAL A 160 -14.02 -0.67 -3.00
CA VAL A 160 -13.95 -0.95 -4.44
C VAL A 160 -12.71 -0.32 -5.04
N PHE A 161 -12.49 0.97 -4.79
CA PHE A 161 -11.32 1.68 -5.31
C PHE A 161 -10.02 1.07 -4.80
N ALA A 162 -9.89 0.79 -3.50
CA ALA A 162 -8.67 0.23 -2.91
C ALA A 162 -8.33 -1.15 -3.49
N ASN A 163 -9.33 -2.00 -3.72
CA ASN A 163 -9.13 -3.30 -4.36
C ASN A 163 -8.79 -3.18 -5.85
N ALA A 164 -9.44 -2.27 -6.58
CA ALA A 164 -9.11 -2.00 -7.98
C ALA A 164 -7.68 -1.42 -8.10
N PHE A 165 -7.31 -0.49 -7.22
CA PHE A 165 -5.96 0.07 -7.16
C PHE A 165 -4.90 -0.98 -6.84
N MET A 166 -5.20 -1.91 -5.94
CA MET A 166 -4.35 -3.08 -5.70
C MET A 166 -4.17 -3.92 -6.97
N LEU A 167 -5.26 -4.25 -7.68
CA LEU A 167 -5.19 -4.99 -8.94
C LEU A 167 -4.44 -4.24 -10.04
N TYR A 168 -4.51 -2.90 -10.10
CA TYR A 168 -3.77 -2.11 -11.08
C TYR A 168 -2.26 -2.34 -10.97
N TYR A 169 -1.71 -2.44 -9.75
CA TYR A 169 -0.27 -2.69 -9.57
C TYR A 169 0.11 -4.18 -9.59
N THR A 170 -0.79 -5.08 -9.16
CA THR A 170 -0.46 -6.51 -8.97
C THR A 170 -0.90 -7.40 -10.13
N SER A 171 -1.96 -7.02 -10.84
CA SER A 171 -2.57 -7.78 -11.94
C SER A 171 -3.32 -6.85 -12.92
N PRO A 172 -2.62 -5.89 -13.56
CA PRO A 172 -3.27 -4.87 -14.41
C PRO A 172 -4.08 -5.48 -15.55
N GLU A 173 -3.56 -6.53 -16.21
CA GLU A 173 -4.26 -7.22 -17.31
C GLU A 173 -5.62 -7.80 -16.88
N LEU A 174 -5.73 -8.27 -15.63
CA LEU A 174 -6.97 -8.79 -15.07
C LEU A 174 -7.99 -7.66 -14.85
N LEU A 175 -7.53 -6.54 -14.29
CA LEU A 175 -8.39 -5.37 -14.07
C LEU A 175 -8.85 -4.78 -15.40
N GLU A 176 -7.95 -4.60 -16.36
CA GLU A 176 -8.26 -4.09 -17.70
C GLU A 176 -9.27 -5.00 -18.42
N SER A 177 -9.10 -6.32 -18.33
CA SER A 177 -9.99 -7.25 -19.01
C SER A 177 -11.38 -7.37 -18.36
N GLU A 178 -11.47 -7.35 -17.03
CA GLU A 178 -12.75 -7.58 -16.34
C GLU A 178 -13.47 -6.29 -15.95
N ASN A 179 -12.74 -5.19 -15.73
CA ASN A 179 -13.25 -3.90 -15.27
C ASN A 179 -12.53 -2.73 -15.98
N PRO A 180 -12.62 -2.62 -17.32
CA PRO A 180 -11.83 -1.67 -18.12
C PRO A 180 -12.06 -0.21 -17.74
N GLU A 181 -13.27 0.19 -17.34
CA GLU A 181 -13.56 1.56 -16.93
C GLU A 181 -12.85 1.94 -15.61
N LEU A 182 -12.81 1.02 -14.64
CA LEU A 182 -12.05 1.22 -13.40
C LEU A 182 -10.54 1.23 -13.67
N TYR A 183 -10.07 0.38 -14.59
CA TYR A 183 -8.68 0.41 -15.05
C TYR A 183 -8.33 1.78 -15.63
N ALA A 184 -9.10 2.26 -16.61
CA ALA A 184 -8.85 3.53 -17.28
C ALA A 184 -8.92 4.74 -16.32
N TYR A 185 -9.85 4.72 -15.36
CA TYR A 185 -9.94 5.78 -14.36
C TYR A 185 -8.70 5.80 -13.45
N ILE A 186 -8.23 4.64 -13.00
CA ILE A 186 -7.03 4.55 -12.16
C ILE A 186 -5.78 4.91 -12.96
N ASP A 187 -5.68 4.46 -14.20
CA ASP A 187 -4.57 4.78 -15.10
C ASP A 187 -4.41 6.29 -15.26
N LEU A 188 -5.52 6.99 -15.52
CA LEU A 188 -5.55 8.44 -15.63
C LEU A 188 -5.16 9.15 -14.31
N LEU A 189 -5.58 8.60 -13.17
CA LEU A 189 -5.15 9.11 -11.85
C LEU A 189 -3.64 8.94 -11.64
N VAL A 190 -3.08 7.81 -12.06
CA VAL A 190 -1.64 7.50 -11.98
C VAL A 190 -0.86 8.44 -12.89
N GLU A 191 -1.27 8.59 -14.15
CA GLU A 191 -0.62 9.47 -15.13
C GLU A 191 -0.62 10.94 -14.73
N THR A 192 -1.74 11.42 -14.17
CA THR A 192 -1.92 12.84 -13.88
C THR A 192 -1.49 13.24 -12.47
N GLY A 193 -1.53 12.29 -11.52
CA GLY A 193 -1.41 12.57 -10.09
C GLY A 193 -2.49 13.52 -9.55
N GLY A 194 -3.56 13.76 -10.32
CA GLY A 194 -4.60 14.76 -10.04
C GLY A 194 -5.47 14.42 -8.84
N ASP A 195 -6.35 15.35 -8.47
CA ASP A 195 -7.46 15.08 -7.55
C ASP A 195 -8.69 14.56 -8.31
N ALA A 196 -9.76 14.24 -7.57
CA ALA A 196 -11.01 13.73 -8.14
C ALA A 196 -11.54 14.61 -9.29
N ALA A 197 -11.49 15.94 -9.18
CA ALA A 197 -12.06 16.82 -10.18
C ALA A 197 -11.25 16.78 -11.49
N VAL A 198 -9.92 16.79 -11.38
CA VAL A 198 -9.03 16.71 -12.55
C VAL A 198 -9.22 15.38 -13.29
N VAL A 199 -9.25 14.26 -12.55
CA VAL A 199 -9.40 12.92 -13.16
C VAL A 199 -10.79 12.77 -13.78
N ASP A 200 -11.85 13.19 -13.09
CA ASP A 200 -13.22 13.17 -13.60
C ASP A 200 -13.38 13.96 -14.91
N ASP A 201 -12.83 15.17 -14.97
CA ASP A 201 -12.92 16.02 -16.14
C ASP A 201 -12.19 15.40 -17.33
N LEU A 202 -10.98 14.89 -17.09
CA LEU A 202 -10.20 14.24 -18.13
C LEU A 202 -10.89 12.97 -18.64
N TYR A 203 -11.41 12.12 -17.74
CA TYR A 203 -12.10 10.88 -18.10
C TYR A 203 -13.30 11.16 -19.02
N ARG A 204 -14.12 12.15 -18.69
CA ARG A 204 -15.27 12.57 -19.53
C ARG A 204 -14.85 13.11 -20.90
N THR A 205 -13.65 13.67 -21.02
CA THR A 205 -13.14 14.18 -22.31
C THR A 205 -12.40 13.13 -23.14
N SER A 206 -11.95 12.03 -22.52
CA SER A 206 -11.26 10.92 -23.21
C SER A 206 -12.21 9.87 -23.79
N GLU A 207 -13.46 9.80 -23.33
CA GLU A 207 -14.48 8.97 -23.98
C GLU A 207 -14.87 9.55 -25.35
N PRO A 208 -14.74 8.82 -26.46
CA PRO A 208 -15.44 9.18 -27.68
C PRO A 208 -16.95 9.03 -27.43
N ALA A 209 -17.69 10.13 -27.64
CA ALA A 209 -19.15 10.20 -27.52
C ALA A 209 -19.91 9.12 -28.31
#